data_AF-A0A814PL67-F1
#
_entry.id   AF-A0A814PL67-F1
#
_cell.length_a   1.000
_cell.length_b   1.000
_cell.length_c   1.000
_cell.angle_alpha   90.00
_cell.angle_beta   90.00
_cell.angle_gamma   90.00
#
_symmetry.space_group_name_H-M   'P 1'
#
loop_
_entity.id
_entity.type
_entity.pdbx_description
1 polymer ?
#
loop_
_entity_poly.entity_id
_entity_poly.type
_entity_poly.pdbx_seq_one_letter_code
_entity_poly.pdbx_strand_id
1 'polypeptide(L)'
;MLIRSMFLLLVLITTISTNSFYENWKNKLKKLKTETKDKVTGKIQEKSQCPIAWQYFAASCYWKFPIKRSWSEARKECARFRADLVVIDSDNEFDYIAKNVTDLREDFYVGFHYHYQ
;
A
#
# COMPACT_ATOMS: atom_id res chain seq x y z
N MET A 1 23.93 -32.29 -51.81
CA MET A 1 23.59 -33.12 -50.62
C MET A 1 24.12 -32.55 -49.30
N LEU A 2 25.25 -31.84 -49.27
CA LEU A 2 25.85 -31.32 -48.04
C LEU A 2 25.05 -30.20 -47.34
N ILE A 3 24.36 -29.35 -48.10
CA ILE A 3 23.57 -28.23 -47.55
C ILE A 3 22.34 -28.72 -46.76
N ARG A 4 21.64 -29.76 -47.27
CA ARG A 4 20.51 -30.41 -46.56
C ARG A 4 20.92 -31.04 -45.23
N SER A 5 22.14 -31.58 -45.19
CA SER A 5 22.73 -32.12 -43.95
C SER A 5 23.06 -31.01 -42.94
N MET A 6 23.54 -29.85 -43.41
CA MET A 6 23.87 -28.71 -42.56
C MET A 6 22.63 -28.04 -41.94
N PHE A 7 21.53 -27.93 -42.68
CA PHE A 7 20.25 -27.41 -42.17
C PHE A 7 19.63 -28.31 -41.10
N LEU A 8 19.72 -29.64 -41.25
CA LEU A 8 19.23 -30.58 -40.24
C LEU A 8 20.01 -30.52 -38.92
N LEU A 9 21.33 -30.30 -39.01
CA LEU A 9 22.18 -30.13 -37.83
C LEU A 9 21.87 -28.82 -37.07
N LEU A 10 21.56 -27.73 -37.78
CA LEU A 10 21.14 -26.46 -37.15
C LEU A 10 19.76 -26.58 -36.48
N VAL A 11 18.81 -27.29 -37.08
CA VAL A 11 17.47 -27.54 -36.51
C VAL A 11 17.54 -28.41 -35.24
N LEU A 12 18.51 -29.32 -35.14
CA LEU A 12 18.74 -30.10 -33.92
C LEU A 12 19.33 -29.25 -32.79
N ILE A 13 20.27 -28.34 -33.11
CA ILE A 13 20.89 -27.45 -32.11
C ILE A 13 19.88 -26.42 -31.59
N THR A 14 18.98 -25.91 -32.43
CA THR A 14 17.90 -25.01 -31.99
C THR A 14 16.85 -25.74 -31.17
N THR A 15 16.51 -27.00 -31.48
CA THR A 15 15.50 -27.74 -30.69
C THR A 15 16.00 -28.20 -29.32
N ILE A 16 17.30 -28.49 -29.18
CA ILE A 16 17.93 -28.90 -27.91
C ILE A 16 18.07 -27.72 -26.94
N SER A 17 18.40 -26.53 -27.46
CA SER A 17 18.42 -25.28 -26.67
C SER A 17 17.01 -24.77 -26.33
N THR A 18 15.97 -25.23 -27.03
CA THR A 18 14.60 -24.75 -26.81
C THR A 18 13.73 -25.62 -25.91
N ASN A 19 14.13 -26.84 -25.48
CA ASN A 19 13.22 -27.69 -24.68
C ASN A 19 13.73 -27.97 -23.26
N SER A 20 14.89 -28.61 -23.09
CA SER A 20 15.41 -28.90 -21.74
C SER A 20 15.98 -27.65 -21.06
N PHE A 21 16.75 -26.85 -21.82
CA PHE A 21 17.33 -25.61 -21.32
C PHE A 21 16.25 -24.56 -21.03
N TYR A 22 15.25 -24.44 -21.91
CA TYR A 22 14.10 -23.55 -21.72
C TYR A 22 13.29 -23.91 -20.48
N GLU A 23 12.91 -25.19 -20.30
CA GLU A 23 12.15 -25.61 -19.13
C GLU A 23 12.98 -25.48 -17.84
N ASN A 24 14.29 -25.73 -17.87
CA ASN A 24 15.17 -25.50 -16.73
C ASN A 24 15.27 -23.99 -16.37
N TRP A 25 15.48 -23.13 -17.36
CA TRP A 25 15.53 -21.67 -17.14
C TRP A 25 14.20 -21.15 -16.59
N LYS A 26 13.07 -21.62 -17.13
CA LYS A 26 11.72 -21.30 -16.66
C LYS A 26 11.47 -21.78 -15.22
N ASN A 27 11.93 -22.98 -14.87
CA ASN A 27 11.84 -23.49 -13.50
C ASN A 27 12.72 -22.69 -12.53
N LYS A 28 13.91 -22.29 -12.96
CA LYS A 28 14.80 -21.42 -12.18
C LYS A 28 14.20 -20.03 -11.97
N LEU A 29 13.58 -19.45 -13.00
CA LEU A 29 12.84 -18.20 -12.88
C LEU A 29 11.61 -18.34 -11.97
N LYS A 30 10.89 -19.46 -12.05
CA LYS A 30 9.75 -19.75 -11.18
C LYS A 30 10.19 -19.81 -9.72
N LYS A 31 11.30 -20.48 -9.43
CA LYS A 31 11.90 -20.57 -8.09
C LYS A 31 12.35 -19.20 -7.57
N LEU A 32 13.06 -18.42 -8.39
CA LEU A 32 13.47 -17.06 -8.02
C LEU A 32 12.27 -16.14 -7.76
N LYS A 33 11.21 -16.27 -8.57
CA LYS A 33 9.94 -15.55 -8.36
C LYS A 33 9.20 -15.99 -7.10
N THR A 34 9.20 -17.27 -6.73
CA THR A 34 8.58 -17.73 -5.49
C THR A 34 9.39 -17.31 -4.26
N GLU A 35 10.72 -17.42 -4.30
CA GLU A 35 11.59 -16.98 -3.20
C GLU A 35 11.55 -15.46 -2.99
N THR A 36 11.44 -14.67 -4.07
CA THR A 36 11.22 -13.21 -3.97
C THR A 36 9.80 -12.88 -3.56
N LYS A 37 8.79 -13.61 -4.04
CA LYS A 37 7.41 -13.44 -3.58
C LYS A 37 7.33 -13.70 -2.09
N ASP A 38 7.88 -14.78 -1.55
CA ASP A 38 7.84 -15.08 -0.11
C ASP A 38 8.72 -14.14 0.75
N LYS A 39 9.73 -13.48 0.17
CA LYS A 39 10.47 -12.39 0.84
C LYS A 39 9.75 -11.05 0.81
N VAL A 40 8.92 -10.79 -0.21
CA VAL A 40 8.10 -9.56 -0.36
C VAL A 40 6.71 -9.73 0.27
N THR A 41 6.21 -10.96 0.34
CA THR A 41 4.94 -11.42 0.93
C THR A 41 5.19 -12.33 2.14
N GLY A 42 6.34 -12.19 2.79
CA GLY A 42 6.54 -12.74 4.11
C GLY A 42 5.55 -12.04 5.02
N LYS A 43 4.47 -12.73 5.41
CA LYS A 43 3.43 -12.33 6.39
C LYS A 43 3.80 -11.10 7.22
N ILE A 44 3.60 -9.92 6.64
CA ILE A 44 2.98 -8.85 7.40
C ILE A 44 1.54 -9.33 7.37
N GLN A 45 1.05 -9.96 8.46
CA GLN A 45 -0.36 -9.73 8.78
C GLN A 45 -0.51 -8.24 8.58
N GLU A 46 -1.34 -7.79 7.62
CA GLU A 46 -1.72 -6.38 7.55
C GLU A 46 -2.27 -6.05 8.92
N LYS A 47 -1.38 -5.65 9.81
CA LYS A 47 -1.68 -4.86 10.97
C LYS A 47 -2.20 -3.62 10.27
N SER A 48 -3.51 -3.55 10.13
CA SER A 48 -4.17 -2.40 9.52
C SER A 48 -3.45 -1.18 10.07
N GLN A 49 -2.90 -0.34 9.18
CA GLN A 49 -2.05 0.79 9.63
C GLN A 49 -2.80 1.66 10.65
N CYS A 50 -4.14 1.58 10.65
CA CYS A 50 -5.02 2.19 11.62
C CYS A 50 -5.95 1.19 12.33
N PRO A 51 -6.56 1.57 13.47
CA PRO A 51 -7.64 0.80 14.08
C PRO A 51 -8.85 0.64 13.15
N ILE A 52 -9.75 -0.28 13.49
CA ILE A 52 -11.00 -0.51 12.73
C ILE A 52 -11.81 0.81 12.68
N ALA A 53 -12.33 1.13 11.49
CA ALA A 53 -13.08 2.35 11.14
C ALA A 53 -12.24 3.64 10.95
N TRP A 54 -10.92 3.59 11.15
CA TRP A 54 -10.03 4.73 10.89
C TRP A 54 -9.49 4.68 9.46
N GLN A 55 -9.35 5.85 8.85
CA GLN A 55 -8.79 6.01 7.51
C GLN A 55 -7.30 6.31 7.59
N TYR A 56 -6.47 5.60 6.82
CA TYR A 56 -5.03 5.82 6.76
C TYR A 56 -4.66 6.77 5.62
N PHE A 57 -3.90 7.82 5.93
CA PHE A 57 -3.31 8.71 4.93
C PHE A 57 -2.04 9.36 5.46
N ALA A 58 -1.01 9.44 4.62
CA ALA A 58 0.26 10.12 4.92
C ALA A 58 0.84 9.79 6.32
N ALA A 59 0.91 8.50 6.66
CA ALA A 59 1.41 7.99 7.95
C ALA A 59 0.57 8.33 9.20
N SER A 60 -0.62 8.89 9.02
CA SER A 60 -1.57 9.22 10.07
C SER A 60 -2.90 8.49 9.90
N CYS A 61 -3.65 8.41 11.00
CA CYS A 61 -4.96 7.77 11.06
C CYS A 61 -6.03 8.78 11.43
N TYR A 62 -7.13 8.81 10.67
CA TYR A 62 -8.20 9.80 10.81
C TYR A 62 -9.54 9.13 11.07
N TRP A 63 -10.35 9.72 11.94
CA TRP A 63 -11.71 9.26 12.17
C TRP A 63 -12.63 10.42 12.56
N LYS A 64 -13.78 10.49 11.91
CA LYS A 64 -14.87 11.39 12.28
C LYS A 64 -15.84 10.66 13.20
N PHE A 65 -16.03 11.18 14.40
CA PHE A 65 -17.09 10.69 15.29
C PHE A 65 -18.48 11.01 14.69
N PRO A 66 -19.45 10.09 14.77
CA PRO A 66 -20.81 10.33 14.30
C PRO A 66 -21.59 11.33 15.17
N ILE A 67 -21.16 11.53 16.42
CA ILE A 67 -21.84 12.40 17.39
C ILE A 67 -21.11 13.74 17.49
N LYS A 68 -21.83 14.83 17.22
CA LYS A 68 -21.37 16.20 17.44
C LYS A 68 -21.23 16.47 18.94
N ARG A 69 -20.13 17.10 19.32
CA ARG A 69 -19.79 17.45 20.71
C ARG A 69 -19.23 18.88 20.73
N SER A 70 -19.17 19.53 21.87
CA SER A 70 -18.39 20.78 21.97
C SER A 70 -16.91 20.52 21.67
N TRP A 71 -16.15 21.54 21.28
CA TRP A 71 -14.71 21.40 20.98
C TRP A 71 -13.94 20.71 22.12
N SER A 72 -14.20 21.11 23.37
CA SER A 72 -13.55 20.56 24.57
C SER A 72 -13.87 19.08 24.77
N GLU A 73 -15.12 18.69 24.56
CA GLU A 73 -15.55 17.30 24.66
C GLU A 73 -15.02 16.44 23.52
N ALA A 74 -14.99 16.97 22.29
CA ALA A 74 -14.42 16.29 21.14
C ALA A 74 -12.93 15.97 21.37
N ARG A 75 -12.16 16.94 21.88
CA ARG A 75 -10.75 16.74 22.23
C ARG A 75 -10.55 15.68 23.30
N LYS A 76 -11.36 15.72 24.37
CA LYS A 76 -11.35 14.70 25.43
C LYS A 76 -11.68 13.31 24.89
N GLU A 77 -12.60 13.23 23.94
CA GLU A 77 -12.95 11.96 23.29
C GLU A 77 -11.80 11.43 22.45
N CYS A 78 -11.15 12.25 21.61
CA CYS A 78 -9.94 11.85 20.88
C CYS A 78 -8.88 11.25 21.82
N ALA A 79 -8.65 11.89 22.97
CA ALA A 79 -7.67 11.42 23.95
C ALA A 79 -7.98 10.02 24.50
N ARG A 80 -9.26 9.64 24.63
CA ARG A 80 -9.67 8.27 25.04
C ARG A 80 -9.23 7.21 24.04
N PHE A 81 -9.09 7.58 22.77
CA PHE A 81 -8.60 6.72 21.70
C PHE A 81 -7.08 6.88 21.44
N ARG A 82 -6.35 7.53 22.36
CA ARG A 82 -4.91 7.86 22.21
C ARG A 82 -4.62 8.68 20.94
N ALA A 83 -5.54 9.58 20.59
CA ALA A 83 -5.45 10.52 19.48
C ALA A 83 -5.68 11.96 19.97
N ASP A 84 -5.62 12.95 19.07
CA ASP A 84 -6.01 14.35 19.32
C ASP A 84 -6.89 14.86 18.16
N LEU A 85 -7.45 16.07 18.28
CA LEU A 85 -8.11 16.74 17.15
C LEU A 85 -7.09 16.97 16.02
N VAL A 86 -7.53 16.78 14.78
CA VAL A 86 -6.66 16.91 13.61
C VAL A 86 -6.14 18.34 13.47
N VAL A 87 -4.83 18.50 13.32
CA VAL A 87 -4.19 19.75 12.88
C VAL A 87 -3.85 19.53 11.42
N ILE A 88 -4.38 20.38 10.55
CA ILE A 88 -4.23 20.22 9.10
C ILE A 88 -2.99 21.02 8.68
N ASP A 89 -1.96 20.31 8.20
CA ASP A 89 -0.64 20.89 7.91
C ASP A 89 -0.37 21.01 6.40
N SER A 90 -1.29 20.57 5.53
CA SER A 90 -1.15 20.71 4.08
C SER A 90 -2.48 20.68 3.31
N ASP A 91 -2.50 21.27 2.11
CA ASP A 91 -3.65 21.22 1.20
C ASP A 91 -4.04 19.78 0.83
N ASN A 92 -3.04 18.91 0.62
CA ASN A 92 -3.28 17.49 0.31
C ASN A 92 -3.98 16.75 1.47
N GLU A 93 -3.60 17.08 2.72
CA GLU A 93 -4.25 16.53 3.89
C GLU A 93 -5.67 17.06 4.04
N PHE A 94 -5.87 18.36 3.82
CA PHE A 94 -7.20 18.96 3.80
C PHE A 94 -8.10 18.26 2.77
N ASP A 95 -7.67 18.16 1.52
CA ASP A 95 -8.41 17.53 0.43
C ASP A 95 -8.76 16.07 0.74
N TYR A 96 -7.82 15.33 1.32
CA TYR A 96 -8.05 13.95 1.72
C TYR A 96 -9.12 13.85 2.81
N ILE A 97 -9.02 14.64 3.88
CA ILE A 97 -9.97 14.64 5.00
C ILE A 97 -11.36 15.04 4.50
N ALA A 98 -11.43 16.12 3.74
CA ALA A 98 -12.65 16.70 3.20
C ALA A 98 -13.41 15.72 2.29
N LYS A 99 -12.69 14.87 1.54
CA LYS A 99 -13.27 13.88 0.62
C LYS A 99 -13.58 12.53 1.26
N ASN A 100 -12.75 12.05 2.18
CA ASN A 100 -12.77 10.64 2.62
C ASN A 100 -13.10 10.43 4.10
N VAL A 101 -12.97 11.48 4.94
CA VAL A 101 -13.13 11.36 6.39
C VAL A 101 -14.37 12.09 6.89
N THR A 102 -14.69 13.24 6.30
CA THR A 102 -15.86 14.06 6.67
C THR A 102 -16.84 14.24 5.50
N ASP A 103 -18.00 14.83 5.81
CA ASP A 103 -18.95 15.34 4.81
C ASP A 103 -18.66 16.84 4.63
N LEU A 104 -18.42 17.27 3.38
CA LEU A 104 -18.16 18.67 3.02
C LEU A 104 -19.28 19.63 3.42
N ARG A 105 -20.47 19.11 3.74
CA ARG A 105 -21.64 19.90 4.16
C ARG A 105 -21.71 20.12 5.67
N GLU A 106 -20.78 19.55 6.44
CA GLU A 106 -20.78 19.67 7.89
C GLU A 106 -19.49 20.29 8.43
N ASP A 107 -19.65 21.25 9.34
CA ASP A 107 -18.54 21.79 10.11
C ASP A 107 -17.97 20.74 11.06
N PHE A 108 -16.65 20.72 11.21
CA PHE A 108 -15.93 19.85 12.13
C PHE A 108 -14.87 20.63 12.90
N TYR A 109 -14.59 20.17 14.13
CA TYR A 109 -13.56 20.77 14.96
C TYR A 109 -12.17 20.25 14.59
N VAL A 110 -11.23 21.19 14.47
CA VAL A 110 -9.81 20.93 14.29
C VAL A 110 -9.02 21.35 15.53
N GLY A 111 -7.81 20.81 15.66
CA GLY A 111 -6.82 21.27 16.62
C GLY A 111 -6.11 22.51 16.11
N PHE A 112 -5.66 23.36 17.03
CA PHE A 112 -4.74 24.45 16.74
C PHE A 112 -3.39 24.13 17.39
N HIS A 113 -2.31 24.13 16.61
CA HIS A 113 -0.96 24.10 17.17
C HIS A 113 -0.45 25.54 17.30
N TYR A 114 -0.25 26.03 18.52
CA TYR A 114 0.50 27.28 18.72
C TYR A 114 1.99 26.98 18.50
N HIS A 115 2.53 27.42 17.38
CA HIS A 115 3.98 27.53 17.24
C HIS A 115 4.43 28.75 18.05
N TYR A 116 4.92 28.52 19.27
CA TYR A 116 5.78 29.50 19.91
C TYR A 116 7.13 29.45 19.18
N GLN A 117 7.46 30.55 18.51
CA GLN A 117 8.78 30.84 17.96
C GLN A 117 9.68 31.45 19.04
#